data_AF-A0A1G3ZL73-F1
#
_entry.id   AF-A0A1G3ZL73-F1
#
_cell.length_a   1.000
_cell.length_b   1.000
_cell.length_c   1.000
_cell.angle_alpha   90.00
_cell.angle_beta   90.00
_cell.angle_gamma   90.00
#
_symmetry.space_group_name_H-M   'P 1'
#
loop_
_entity.id
_entity.type
_entity.pdbx_description
1 polymer ?
#
loop_
_entity_poly.entity_id
_entity_poly.type
_entity_poly.pdbx_seq_one_letter_code
_entity_poly.pdbx_strand_id
1 'polypeptide(L)'
;MKTTAWWVAALVTGATCAWAQTVVTVDAEKALNARKAIAESVLNGTSAESALAQLRGTKDISGLPVPSVDADIGFAANDIGLRLLSAGKPEAAEKFFREAERALAKAVKETPDEDATSKAEYLSSLSFVRAHFLNKKAEAKADLDEVLRLKPDHPTAKQARERLVNSAPEIFKTQPTQPEAKP
;
A
#
# COMPACT_ATOMS: atom_id res chain seq x y z
N MET A 1 -26.66 -63.75 -34.82
CA MET A 1 -28.03 -63.34 -35.23
C MET A 1 -28.60 -62.39 -34.18
N LYS A 2 -28.94 -61.16 -34.63
CA LYS A 2 -29.94 -60.16 -34.17
C LYS A 2 -30.07 -59.87 -32.65
N THR A 3 -29.56 -58.74 -32.11
CA THR A 3 -30.06 -57.33 -32.11
C THR A 3 -31.38 -57.07 -31.38
N THR A 4 -31.36 -56.28 -30.30
CA THR A 4 -32.10 -55.00 -30.17
C THR A 4 -31.74 -54.26 -28.87
N ALA A 5 -31.38 -52.99 -29.03
CA ALA A 5 -31.22 -51.99 -27.98
C ALA A 5 -32.55 -51.23 -27.76
N TRP A 6 -32.65 -50.37 -26.73
CA TRP A 6 -32.88 -48.91 -26.86
C TRP A 6 -33.24 -48.22 -25.51
N TRP A 7 -32.35 -47.31 -25.08
CA TRP A 7 -32.45 -46.07 -24.28
C TRP A 7 -32.96 -46.02 -22.83
N VAL A 8 -32.09 -45.53 -21.95
CA VAL A 8 -32.44 -44.60 -20.87
C VAL A 8 -31.65 -43.31 -21.08
N ALA A 9 -32.34 -42.27 -21.52
CA ALA A 9 -31.89 -40.90 -21.39
C ALA A 9 -32.33 -40.39 -20.00
N ALA A 10 -31.37 -39.92 -19.22
CA ALA A 10 -31.60 -38.88 -18.22
C ALA A 10 -30.31 -38.08 -18.10
N LEU A 11 -30.33 -36.88 -18.69
CA LEU A 11 -29.31 -35.85 -18.55
C LEU A 11 -29.06 -35.57 -17.06
N VAL A 12 -27.82 -35.81 -16.62
CA VAL A 12 -27.27 -35.09 -15.48
C VAL A 12 -26.59 -33.86 -16.06
N THR A 13 -27.32 -32.75 -16.15
CA THR A 13 -26.74 -31.41 -16.27
C THR A 13 -26.00 -31.11 -14.97
N GLY A 14 -24.77 -31.61 -14.87
CA GLY A 14 -23.82 -31.23 -13.84
C GLY A 14 -23.43 -29.77 -14.06
N ALA A 15 -24.08 -28.86 -13.35
CA ALA A 15 -23.60 -27.51 -13.17
C ALA A 15 -22.25 -27.60 -12.42
N THR A 16 -21.15 -27.53 -13.16
CA THR A 16 -19.85 -27.24 -12.59
C THR A 16 -19.90 -25.79 -12.12
N CYS A 17 -20.03 -25.58 -10.82
CA CYS A 17 -19.71 -24.30 -10.19
C CYS A 17 -18.22 -24.04 -10.41
N ALA A 18 -17.88 -23.43 -11.54
CA ALA A 18 -16.56 -22.91 -11.83
C ALA A 18 -16.37 -21.60 -11.06
N TRP A 19 -16.01 -21.67 -9.79
CA TRP A 19 -15.29 -20.58 -9.12
C TRP A 19 -13.84 -20.66 -9.60
N ALA A 20 -13.64 -20.37 -10.89
CA ALA A 20 -12.32 -20.05 -11.40
C ALA A 20 -11.92 -18.72 -10.73
N GLN A 21 -11.17 -18.82 -9.63
CA GLN A 21 -10.44 -17.68 -9.10
C GLN A 21 -9.58 -17.16 -10.25
N THR A 22 -9.96 -16.01 -10.81
CA THR A 22 -9.14 -15.30 -11.77
C THR A 22 -7.91 -14.88 -11.00
N VAL A 23 -6.82 -15.63 -11.17
CA VAL A 23 -5.51 -15.20 -10.68
C VAL A 23 -5.24 -13.88 -11.39
N VAL A 24 -5.33 -12.77 -10.67
CA VAL A 24 -4.91 -11.46 -11.18
C VAL A 24 -3.41 -11.56 -11.39
N THR A 25 -2.99 -11.88 -12.61
CA THR A 25 -1.58 -11.93 -12.98
C THR A 25 -1.10 -10.50 -13.16
N VAL A 26 -0.49 -9.94 -12.12
CA VAL A 26 0.25 -8.69 -12.21
C VAL A 26 1.61 -8.94 -12.85
N ASP A 27 1.93 -8.16 -13.89
CA ASP A 27 3.24 -8.19 -14.54
C ASP A 27 4.20 -7.28 -13.75
N ALA A 28 4.88 -7.88 -12.77
CA ALA A 28 5.80 -7.17 -11.89
C ALA A 28 6.98 -6.52 -12.64
N GLU A 29 7.45 -7.13 -13.73
CA GLU A 29 8.54 -6.59 -14.54
C GLU A 29 8.08 -5.34 -15.30
N LYS A 30 6.91 -5.42 -15.96
CA LYS A 30 6.31 -4.27 -16.63
C LYS A 30 6.05 -3.12 -15.65
N ALA A 31 5.52 -3.41 -14.47
CA ALA A 31 5.29 -2.39 -13.45
C ALA A 31 6.59 -1.73 -12.97
N LEU A 32 7.64 -2.53 -12.72
CA LEU A 32 8.96 -2.01 -12.37
C LEU A 32 9.53 -1.11 -13.47
N ASN A 33 9.44 -1.53 -14.73
CA ASN A 33 9.94 -0.76 -15.86
C ASN A 33 9.13 0.54 -16.06
N ALA A 34 7.82 0.51 -15.83
CA ALA A 34 6.99 1.71 -15.86
C ALA A 34 7.40 2.73 -14.78
N ARG A 35 7.63 2.29 -13.54
CA ARG A 35 8.11 3.18 -12.46
C ARG A 35 9.49 3.76 -12.75
N LYS A 36 10.41 2.95 -13.29
CA LYS A 36 11.72 3.44 -13.76
C LYS A 36 11.57 4.52 -14.82
N ALA A 37 10.76 4.26 -15.85
CA ALA A 37 10.53 5.21 -16.94
C ALA A 37 9.93 6.55 -16.44
N ILE A 38 8.99 6.49 -15.48
CA ILE A 38 8.44 7.71 -14.87
C ILE A 38 9.54 8.48 -14.13
N ALA A 39 10.35 7.82 -13.30
CA ALA A 39 11.46 8.46 -12.60
C ALA A 39 12.47 9.06 -13.57
N GLU A 40 12.89 8.31 -14.59
CA GLU A 40 13.81 8.77 -15.64
C GLU A 40 13.27 9.96 -16.43
N SER A 41 11.96 10.01 -16.69
CA SER A 41 11.35 11.16 -17.36
C SER A 41 11.53 12.44 -16.55
N VAL A 42 11.40 12.37 -15.22
CA VAL A 42 11.61 13.51 -14.32
C VAL A 42 13.08 13.92 -14.29
N LEU A 43 14.00 12.93 -14.29
CA LEU A 43 15.44 13.20 -14.40
C LEU A 43 15.79 13.91 -15.71
N ASN A 44 15.05 13.63 -16.78
CA ASN A 44 15.22 14.20 -18.12
C ASN A 44 14.42 15.49 -18.36
N GLY A 45 13.81 16.07 -17.32
CA GLY A 45 13.19 17.40 -17.39
C GLY A 45 11.65 17.41 -17.44
N THR A 46 10.98 16.26 -17.42
CA THR A 46 9.53 16.21 -17.19
C THR A 46 9.22 16.76 -15.79
N SER A 47 8.19 17.60 -15.67
CA SER A 47 7.75 18.08 -14.36
C SER A 47 7.22 16.93 -13.51
N ALA A 48 7.42 17.01 -12.20
CA ALA A 48 6.88 16.02 -11.27
C ALA A 48 5.35 15.93 -11.36
N GLU A 49 4.66 17.04 -11.64
CA GLU A 49 3.21 17.08 -11.83
C GLU A 49 2.75 16.23 -13.01
N SER A 50 3.43 16.35 -14.15
CA SER A 50 3.13 15.55 -15.34
C SER A 50 3.44 14.07 -15.11
N ALA A 51 4.55 13.76 -14.45
CA ALA A 51 4.92 12.40 -14.09
C ALA A 51 3.93 11.76 -13.10
N LEU A 52 3.41 12.54 -12.15
CA LEU A 52 2.35 12.10 -11.23
C LEU A 52 1.02 11.86 -11.96
N ALA A 53 0.69 12.67 -12.97
CA ALA A 53 -0.48 12.43 -13.81
C ALA A 53 -0.35 11.09 -14.58
N GLN A 54 0.84 10.80 -15.12
CA GLN A 54 1.13 9.52 -15.77
C GLN A 54 1.00 8.34 -14.79
N LEU A 55 1.56 8.47 -13.58
CA LEU A 55 1.45 7.46 -12.53
C LEU A 55 -0.02 7.14 -12.21
N ARG A 56 -0.85 8.16 -11.97
CA ARG A 56 -2.29 7.99 -11.67
C ARG A 56 -3.08 7.36 -12.82
N GLY A 57 -2.61 7.55 -14.06
CA GLY A 57 -3.24 6.97 -15.25
C GLY A 57 -2.81 5.54 -15.56
N THR A 58 -1.81 5.00 -14.84
CA THR A 58 -1.27 3.66 -15.10
C THR A 58 -1.85 2.65 -14.12
N LYS A 59 -2.44 1.58 -14.64
CA LYS A 59 -2.96 0.47 -13.83
C LYS A 59 -1.85 -0.46 -13.39
N ASP A 60 -2.03 -1.08 -12.22
CA ASP A 60 -1.12 -2.08 -11.64
C ASP A 60 0.32 -1.56 -11.54
N ILE A 61 0.47 -0.25 -11.29
CA ILE A 61 1.74 0.46 -11.40
C ILE A 61 2.72 0.04 -10.30
N SER A 62 2.25 -0.51 -9.17
CA SER A 62 3.11 -1.11 -8.14
C SER A 62 3.58 -2.52 -8.50
N GLY A 63 2.86 -3.22 -9.37
CA GLY A 63 3.11 -4.64 -9.68
C GLY A 63 2.79 -5.58 -8.51
N LEU A 64 2.07 -5.08 -7.49
CA LEU A 64 1.60 -5.86 -6.36
C LEU A 64 0.14 -6.25 -6.59
N PRO A 65 -0.29 -7.45 -6.17
CA PRO A 65 -1.68 -7.89 -6.26
C PRO A 65 -2.51 -7.22 -5.15
N VAL A 66 -2.68 -5.90 -5.21
CA VAL A 66 -3.40 -5.11 -4.20
C VAL A 66 -4.78 -4.71 -4.71
N PRO A 67 -5.86 -4.90 -3.93
CA PRO A 67 -7.21 -4.60 -4.38
C PRO A 67 -7.51 -3.10 -4.46
N SER A 68 -6.79 -2.28 -3.69
CA SER A 68 -6.97 -0.83 -3.68
C SER A 68 -6.10 -0.14 -4.75
N VAL A 69 -6.74 0.57 -5.66
CA VAL A 69 -6.06 1.42 -6.67
C VAL A 69 -5.24 2.52 -5.99
N ASP A 70 -5.74 3.10 -4.89
CA ASP A 70 -5.01 4.11 -4.15
C ASP A 70 -3.78 3.51 -3.43
N ALA A 71 -3.86 2.27 -2.96
CA ALA A 71 -2.67 1.58 -2.43
C ALA A 71 -1.64 1.30 -3.54
N ASP A 72 -2.08 0.84 -4.71
CA ASP A 72 -1.22 0.62 -5.89
C ASP A 72 -0.45 1.90 -6.28
N ILE A 73 -1.17 3.02 -6.39
CA ILE A 73 -0.60 4.36 -6.61
C ILE A 73 0.38 4.72 -5.48
N GLY A 74 -0.01 4.50 -4.23
CA GLY A 74 0.77 4.85 -3.06
C GLY A 74 2.12 4.13 -2.99
N PHE A 75 2.12 2.82 -3.22
CA PHE A 75 3.34 2.02 -3.27
C PHE A 75 4.26 2.42 -4.42
N ALA A 76 3.68 2.65 -5.61
CA ALA A 76 4.46 3.08 -6.78
C ALA A 76 5.08 4.47 -6.60
N ALA A 77 4.32 5.41 -6.04
CA ALA A 77 4.79 6.76 -5.78
C ALA A 77 5.95 6.75 -4.77
N ASN A 78 5.89 5.92 -3.73
CA ASN A 78 6.99 5.75 -2.79
C ASN A 78 8.27 5.21 -3.47
N ASP A 79 8.17 4.17 -4.32
CA ASP A 79 9.32 3.64 -5.07
C ASP A 79 9.95 4.70 -5.99
N ILE A 80 9.13 5.47 -6.71
CA ILE A 80 9.64 6.55 -7.58
C ILE A 80 10.29 7.67 -6.74
N GLY A 81 9.67 8.06 -5.62
CA GLY A 81 10.26 9.03 -4.69
C GLY A 81 11.64 8.60 -4.20
N LEU A 82 11.79 7.33 -3.81
CA LEU A 82 13.09 6.75 -3.41
C LEU A 82 14.13 6.80 -4.54
N ARG A 83 13.74 6.50 -5.78
CA ARG A 83 14.63 6.60 -6.96
C ARG A 83 15.09 8.03 -7.20
N LEU A 84 14.17 8.99 -7.17
CA LEU A 84 14.47 10.40 -7.36
C LEU A 84 15.37 10.95 -6.23
N LEU A 85 15.11 10.54 -4.99
CA LEU A 85 15.94 10.90 -3.85
C LEU A 85 17.37 10.35 -4.01
N SER A 86 17.50 9.08 -4.43
CA SER A 86 18.79 8.44 -4.68
C SER A 86 19.55 9.08 -5.85
N ALA A 87 18.81 9.66 -6.81
CA ALA A 87 19.36 10.42 -7.94
C ALA A 87 19.63 11.90 -7.62
N GLY A 88 19.51 12.32 -6.35
CA GLY A 88 19.82 13.69 -5.94
C GLY A 88 18.76 14.72 -6.36
N LYS A 89 17.49 14.31 -6.50
CA LYS A 89 16.35 15.19 -6.80
C LYS A 89 15.35 15.26 -5.63
N PRO A 90 15.75 15.80 -4.46
CA PRO A 90 14.91 15.78 -3.26
C PRO A 90 13.59 16.54 -3.42
N GLU A 91 13.57 17.67 -4.13
CA GLU A 91 12.35 18.48 -4.32
C GLU A 91 11.32 17.74 -5.19
N ALA A 92 11.79 17.00 -6.19
CA ALA A 92 10.92 16.15 -7.00
C ALA A 92 10.45 14.93 -6.20
N ALA A 93 11.35 14.28 -5.45
CA ALA A 93 11.04 13.15 -4.60
C ALA A 93 9.95 13.48 -3.57
N GLU A 94 10.03 14.65 -2.92
CA GLU A 94 9.03 15.09 -1.94
C GLU A 94 7.61 15.11 -2.53
N LYS A 95 7.44 15.55 -3.79
CA LYS A 95 6.14 15.54 -4.46
C LYS A 95 5.57 14.12 -4.60
N PHE A 96 6.43 13.14 -4.89
CA PHE A 96 6.04 11.72 -4.94
C PHE A 96 5.75 11.15 -3.55
N PHE A 97 6.50 11.54 -2.51
CA PHE A 97 6.19 11.12 -1.14
C PHE A 97 4.86 11.70 -0.63
N ARG A 98 4.52 12.94 -0.99
CA ARG A 98 3.20 13.54 -0.71
C ARG A 98 2.07 12.83 -1.44
N GLU A 99 2.31 12.39 -2.68
CA GLU A 99 1.36 11.55 -3.39
C GLU A 99 1.15 10.20 -2.69
N ALA A 100 2.24 9.55 -2.29
CA ALA A 100 2.21 8.29 -1.56
C ALA A 100 1.41 8.42 -0.26
N GLU A 101 1.66 9.48 0.52
CA GLU A 101 0.88 9.77 1.73
C GLU A 101 -0.61 9.91 1.43
N ARG A 102 -0.98 10.72 0.42
CA ARG A 102 -2.39 10.98 0.09
C ARG A 102 -3.10 9.70 -0.34
N ALA A 103 -2.48 8.92 -1.21
CA ALA A 103 -3.08 7.71 -1.77
C ALA A 103 -3.19 6.61 -0.69
N LEU A 104 -2.13 6.35 0.08
CA LEU A 104 -2.17 5.38 1.16
C LEU A 104 -3.17 5.78 2.27
N ALA A 105 -3.24 7.05 2.65
CA ALA A 105 -4.22 7.51 3.62
C ALA A 105 -5.67 7.29 3.15
N LYS A 106 -5.92 7.44 1.84
CA LYS A 106 -7.22 7.14 1.24
C LYS A 106 -7.51 5.63 1.26
N ALA A 107 -6.54 4.80 0.87
CA ALA A 107 -6.66 3.35 0.95
C ALA A 107 -6.96 2.87 2.38
N VAL A 108 -6.24 3.36 3.38
CA VAL A 108 -6.50 3.05 4.80
C VAL A 108 -7.93 3.39 5.23
N LYS A 109 -8.46 4.53 4.77
CA LYS A 109 -9.82 4.98 5.09
C LYS A 109 -10.88 4.07 4.47
N GLU A 110 -10.63 3.57 3.26
CA GLU A 110 -11.56 2.73 2.50
C GLU A 110 -11.46 1.25 2.87
N THR A 111 -10.34 0.81 3.44
CA THR A 111 -10.16 -0.56 3.92
C THR A 111 -10.87 -0.75 5.27
N PRO A 112 -11.83 -1.69 5.37
CA PRO A 112 -12.52 -2.01 6.62
C PRO A 112 -11.57 -2.68 7.63
N ASP A 113 -11.88 -2.58 8.92
CA ASP A 113 -11.04 -3.17 9.98
C ASP A 113 -11.02 -4.71 9.92
N GLU A 114 -12.06 -5.32 9.35
CA GLU A 114 -12.16 -6.75 9.09
C GLU A 114 -11.07 -7.24 8.11
N ASP A 115 -10.61 -6.37 7.20
CA ASP A 115 -9.41 -6.59 6.39
C ASP A 115 -8.17 -6.04 7.09
N ALA A 116 -7.93 -6.56 8.30
CA ALA A 116 -6.85 -6.12 9.18
C ALA A 116 -5.46 -6.31 8.55
N THR A 117 -5.30 -7.25 7.61
CA THR A 117 -4.01 -7.51 6.97
C THR A 117 -3.67 -6.41 5.96
N SER A 118 -4.53 -6.15 4.98
CA SER A 118 -4.26 -5.08 4.02
C SER A 118 -4.25 -3.71 4.68
N LYS A 119 -5.13 -3.46 5.66
CA LYS A 119 -5.13 -2.19 6.40
C LYS A 119 -3.82 -1.97 7.17
N ALA A 120 -3.31 -2.99 7.85
CA ALA A 120 -2.02 -2.92 8.55
C ALA A 120 -0.85 -2.68 7.59
N GLU A 121 -0.86 -3.30 6.40
CA GLU A 121 0.17 -3.10 5.38
C GLU A 121 0.17 -1.64 4.87
N TYR A 122 -1.01 -1.08 4.59
CA TYR A 122 -1.15 0.29 4.12
C TYR A 122 -0.71 1.29 5.20
N LEU A 123 -1.13 1.10 6.45
CA LEU A 123 -0.70 1.90 7.59
C LEU A 123 0.81 1.79 7.82
N SER A 124 1.40 0.60 7.70
CA SER A 124 2.84 0.39 7.85
C SER A 124 3.61 1.21 6.80
N SER A 125 3.21 1.14 5.53
CA SER A 125 3.84 1.94 4.48
C SER A 125 3.59 3.45 4.61
N LEU A 126 2.39 3.85 5.03
CA LEU A 126 2.06 5.25 5.31
C LEU A 126 2.94 5.83 6.42
N SER A 127 3.12 5.06 7.51
CA SER A 127 3.98 5.44 8.63
C SER A 127 5.43 5.64 8.19
N PHE A 128 5.93 4.78 7.31
CA PHE A 128 7.28 4.88 6.76
C PHE A 128 7.48 6.17 5.98
N VAL A 129 6.55 6.48 5.06
CA VAL A 129 6.61 7.71 4.25
C VAL A 129 6.59 8.96 5.15
N ARG A 130 5.67 8.99 6.13
CA ARG A 130 5.52 10.11 7.07
C ARG A 130 6.75 10.32 7.93
N ALA A 131 7.29 9.26 8.53
CA ALA A 131 8.43 9.35 9.43
C ALA A 131 9.73 9.74 8.70
N HIS A 132 9.99 9.14 7.54
CA HIS A 132 11.30 9.25 6.89
C HIS A 132 11.42 10.37 5.87
N PHE A 133 10.32 10.77 5.21
CA PHE A 133 10.40 11.71 4.08
C PHE A 133 9.59 12.98 4.25
N LEU A 134 8.56 12.98 5.09
CA LEU A 134 7.67 14.13 5.26
C LEU A 134 7.80 14.81 6.63
N ASN A 135 8.70 14.32 7.49
CA ASN A 135 8.92 14.83 8.85
C ASN A 135 7.63 14.85 9.72
N LYS A 136 6.76 13.86 9.52
CA LYS A 136 5.46 13.68 10.20
C LYS A 136 5.53 12.55 11.21
N LYS A 137 6.44 12.67 12.18
CA LYS A 137 6.75 11.58 13.13
C LYS A 137 5.58 11.26 14.08
N ALA A 138 4.80 12.27 14.48
CA ALA A 138 3.64 12.07 15.35
C ALA A 138 2.53 11.26 14.66
N GLU A 139 2.25 11.57 13.40
CA GLU A 139 1.30 10.84 12.57
C GLU A 139 1.80 9.42 12.28
N ALA A 140 3.09 9.26 11.97
CA ALA A 140 3.68 7.94 11.79
C ALA A 140 3.58 7.07 13.05
N LYS A 141 3.74 7.66 14.24
CA LYS A 141 3.50 6.95 15.51
C LYS A 141 2.05 6.48 15.61
N ALA A 142 1.08 7.34 15.32
CA ALA A 142 -0.34 6.98 15.36
C ALA A 142 -0.65 5.84 14.39
N ASP A 143 -0.10 5.88 13.18
CA ASP A 143 -0.24 4.80 12.20
C ASP A 143 0.34 3.48 12.73
N LEU A 144 1.54 3.51 13.33
CA LEU A 144 2.18 2.31 13.91
C LEU A 144 1.43 1.75 15.12
N ASP A 145 0.90 2.61 15.98
CA ASP A 145 0.04 2.20 17.09
C ASP A 145 -1.21 1.48 16.56
N GLU A 146 -1.79 1.97 15.46
CA GLU A 146 -2.94 1.34 14.81
C GLU A 146 -2.59 0.00 14.13
N VAL A 147 -1.43 -0.10 13.48
CA VAL A 147 -0.92 -1.40 12.98
C VAL A 147 -0.83 -2.41 14.11
N LEU A 148 -0.30 -2.01 15.26
CA LEU A 148 -0.15 -2.90 16.42
C LEU A 148 -1.48 -3.19 17.12
N ARG A 149 -2.49 -2.32 17.00
CA ARG A 149 -3.86 -2.62 17.44
C ARG A 149 -4.49 -3.72 16.58
N LEU A 150 -4.37 -3.61 15.26
CA LEU A 150 -4.92 -4.57 14.30
C LEU A 150 -4.15 -5.89 14.31
N LYS A 151 -2.82 -5.83 14.39
CA LYS A 151 -1.90 -6.97 14.36
C LYS A 151 -0.81 -6.81 15.42
N PRO A 152 -1.07 -7.21 16.67
CA PRO A 152 -0.13 -7.05 17.79
C PRO A 152 1.25 -7.66 17.56
N ASP A 153 1.36 -8.70 16.73
CA ASP A 153 2.61 -9.39 16.42
C ASP A 153 3.24 -8.97 15.09
N HIS A 154 2.82 -7.86 14.50
CA HIS A 154 3.41 -7.35 13.26
C HIS A 154 4.90 -7.01 13.47
N PRO A 155 5.84 -7.83 12.96
CA PRO A 155 7.23 -7.77 13.38
C PRO A 155 7.90 -6.45 12.99
N THR A 156 7.64 -5.98 11.77
CA THR A 156 8.20 -4.72 11.25
C THR A 156 7.65 -3.50 11.98
N ALA A 157 6.43 -3.56 12.51
CA ALA A 157 5.79 -2.41 13.14
C ALA A 157 6.34 -2.19 14.55
N LYS A 158 6.58 -3.27 15.32
CA LYS A 158 7.29 -3.22 16.60
C LYS A 158 8.66 -2.56 16.43
N GLN A 159 9.44 -3.04 15.46
CA GLN A 159 10.77 -2.51 15.20
C GLN A 159 10.75 -1.05 14.71
N ALA A 160 9.84 -0.68 13.82
CA ALA A 160 9.69 0.70 13.34
C ALA A 160 9.32 1.65 14.49
N ARG A 161 8.42 1.21 15.39
CA ARG A 161 8.02 1.97 16.57
C ARG A 161 9.18 2.18 17.54
N GLU A 162 9.98 1.15 17.81
CA GLU A 162 11.19 1.27 18.65
C GLU A 162 12.19 2.27 18.06
N ARG A 163 12.44 2.23 16.75
CA ARG A 163 13.29 3.23 16.07
C ARG A 163 12.73 4.64 16.21
N LEU A 164 11.41 4.79 16.14
CA LEU A 164 10.75 6.08 16.30
C LEU A 164 10.88 6.61 17.74
N VAL A 165 10.74 5.75 18.75
CA VAL A 165 10.99 6.08 20.16
C VAL A 165 12.41 6.62 20.35
N ASN A 166 13.40 5.97 19.75
CA ASN A 166 14.80 6.36 19.89
C ASN A 166 15.14 7.66 19.15
N SER A 167 14.48 7.94 18.02
CA SER A 167 14.78 9.10 17.16
C SER A 167 13.90 10.34 17.41
N ALA A 168 12.85 10.19 18.21
CA ALA A 168 11.91 11.25 18.59
C ALA A 168 11.23 10.92 19.93
N PRO A 169 11.96 10.78 21.05
CA PRO A 169 11.38 10.35 22.32
C PRO A 169 10.29 11.31 22.85
N GLU A 170 10.34 12.59 22.47
CA GLU A 170 9.39 13.63 22.86
C GLU A 170 7.93 13.31 22.47
N ILE A 171 7.71 12.70 21.30
CA ILE A 171 6.33 12.38 20.83
C ILE A 171 5.70 11.22 21.61
N PHE A 172 6.49 10.51 22.43
CA PHE A 172 6.03 9.44 23.30
C PHE A 172 5.83 9.89 24.75
N LYS A 173 6.31 11.09 25.12
CA LYS A 173 6.20 11.64 26.49
C LYS A 173 4.89 12.38 26.73
N THR A 174 4.17 12.79 25.69
CA THR A 174 2.89 13.49 25.80
C THR A 174 1.72 12.50 25.89
N GLN A 175 1.55 11.87 27.05
CA GLN A 175 0.21 11.66 27.60
C GLN A 175 -0.05 12.83 28.55
N PRO A 176 -1.16 13.60 28.42
CA PRO A 176 -1.53 14.50 29.49
C PRO A 176 -1.75 13.64 30.74
N THR A 177 -0.98 13.90 31.79
CA THR A 177 -1.34 13.50 33.14
C THR A 177 -2.80 13.92 33.34
N GLN A 178 -3.70 12.95 33.50
CA GLN A 178 -5.04 13.28 33.98
C GLN A 178 -4.85 14.10 35.25
N PRO A 179 -5.48 15.28 35.38
CA PRO A 179 -5.44 15.98 36.65
C PRO A 179 -6.07 15.04 37.69
N GLU A 180 -5.27 14.69 38.70
CA GLU A 180 -5.72 13.97 39.88
C GLU A 180 -6.98 14.67 40.38
N ALA A 181 -8.11 13.96 40.35
CA ALA A 181 -9.29 14.39 41.05
C ALA A 181 -8.92 14.48 42.54
N LYS A 182 -8.74 15.72 43.03
CA LYS A 182 -8.59 15.95 44.46
C LYS A 182 -9.89 15.57 45.17
N PRO A 183 -9.79 14.99 46.38
CA PRO A 183 -10.91 14.42 47.13
C PRO A 183 -11.96 15.45 47.52
#